data_AF-A0A285Q5E5-F1
#
_entry.id   AF-A0A285Q5E5-F1
#
_cell.length_a   1.000
_cell.length_b   1.000
_cell.length_c   1.000
_cell.angle_alpha   90.00
_cell.angle_beta   90.00
_cell.angle_gamma   90.00
#
_symmetry.space_group_name_H-M   'P 1'
#
loop_
_entity.id
_entity.type
_entity.pdbx_description
1 polymer ?
#
loop_
_entity_poly.entity_id
_entity_poly.type
_entity_poly.pdbx_seq_one_letter_code
_entity_poly.pdbx_strand_id
1 'polypeptide(L)'
;MNDPKYQARRLGELMCEVTQSTLWQPAAAWVKNRVPSSTLVCRVGSGQATYHRFDPQYKQHQITYGLRMIQAKHQPNTASGWLSSREILKRGYFDGELSTLNLLAHTCCHEFAHLLQHSAGQRFRGSVHNRHFYTILDELHENGGANAVREELAERAGQIGMPLPEQTFELPNPSQQRAGWNVGEAVCFDHGLRDFQGEIVRVNRKTCTVHGTGKSRGTRYRVPMQMLRRAT
;
A
#
# COMPACT_ATOMS: atom_id res chain seq x y z
N MET A 1 0.48 26.70 -1.71
CA MET A 1 -0.68 25.78 -1.78
C MET A 1 -0.15 24.43 -2.25
N ASN A 2 -0.08 23.44 -1.37
CA ASN A 2 0.56 22.15 -1.68
C ASN A 2 -0.41 21.24 -2.45
N ASP A 3 -0.11 20.95 -3.72
CA ASP A 3 -0.87 19.98 -4.52
C ASP A 3 -0.71 18.57 -3.91
N PRO A 4 -1.81 17.90 -3.49
CA PRO A 4 -1.77 16.55 -2.93
C PRO A 4 -1.11 15.52 -3.85
N LYS A 5 -1.16 15.73 -5.17
CA LYS A 5 -0.49 14.87 -6.16
C LYS A 5 1.01 15.11 -6.16
N TYR A 6 1.44 16.36 -6.01
CA TYR A 6 2.86 16.72 -5.88
C TYR A 6 3.45 16.13 -4.59
N GLN A 7 2.76 16.27 -3.45
CA GLN A 7 3.20 15.68 -2.18
C GLN A 7 3.32 14.15 -2.27
N ALA A 8 2.31 13.47 -2.80
CA ALA A 8 2.36 12.02 -2.96
C ALA A 8 3.52 11.55 -3.87
N ARG A 9 3.87 12.33 -4.89
CA ARG A 9 5.03 12.06 -5.75
C ARG A 9 6.34 12.22 -5.01
N ARG A 10 6.53 13.32 -4.28
CA ARG A 10 7.72 13.56 -3.46
C ARG A 10 7.91 12.47 -2.41
N LEU A 11 6.83 12.05 -1.75
CA LEU A 11 6.86 10.93 -0.81
C LEU A 11 7.18 9.60 -1.51
N GLY A 12 6.65 9.35 -2.71
CA GLY A 12 6.99 8.15 -3.47
C GLY A 12 8.46 8.12 -3.90
N GLU A 13 9.03 9.26 -4.28
CA GLU A 13 10.46 9.42 -4.58
C GLU A 13 11.29 9.13 -3.33
N LEU A 14 10.87 9.67 -2.19
CA LEU A 14 11.53 9.39 -0.91
C LEU A 14 11.47 7.90 -0.54
N MET A 15 10.33 7.23 -0.73
CA MET A 15 10.23 5.78 -0.52
C MET A 15 11.18 5.00 -1.44
N CYS A 16 11.41 5.47 -2.66
CA CYS A 16 12.38 4.86 -3.57
C CYS A 16 13.81 5.00 -3.03
N GLU A 17 14.18 6.19 -2.58
CA GLU A 17 15.50 6.49 -2.04
C GLU A 17 15.78 5.71 -0.76
N VAL A 18 14.84 5.69 0.20
CA VAL A 18 15.00 4.97 1.46
C VAL A 18 15.10 3.46 1.23
N THR A 19 14.29 2.89 0.34
CA THR A 19 14.42 1.47 -0.01
C THR A 19 15.79 1.17 -0.63
N GLN A 20 16.31 2.06 -1.48
CA GLN A 20 17.64 1.90 -2.06
C GLN A 20 18.74 1.97 -0.98
N SER A 21 18.76 3.02 -0.15
CA SER A 21 19.84 3.23 0.82
C SER A 21 19.78 2.28 2.02
N THR A 22 18.58 2.02 2.54
CA THR A 22 18.40 1.36 3.85
C THR A 22 18.19 -0.14 3.72
N LEU A 23 17.56 -0.61 2.63
CA LEU A 23 17.30 -2.04 2.43
C LEU A 23 18.22 -2.67 1.38
N TRP A 24 18.35 -2.04 0.21
CA TRP A 24 19.12 -2.62 -0.89
C TRP A 24 20.62 -2.57 -0.65
N GLN A 25 21.20 -1.43 -0.28
CA GLN A 25 22.66 -1.34 -0.09
C GLN A 25 23.22 -2.43 0.84
N PRO A 26 22.63 -2.69 2.03
CA PRO A 26 23.11 -3.76 2.91
C PRO A 26 22.92 -5.17 2.32
N ALA A 27 21.84 -5.41 1.57
CA ALA A 27 21.52 -6.73 1.04
C ALA A 27 22.14 -7.01 -0.35
N ALA A 28 22.68 -6.00 -1.03
CA ALA A 28 23.09 -6.08 -2.42
C ALA A 28 24.13 -7.19 -2.67
N ALA A 29 25.10 -7.37 -1.77
CA ALA A 29 26.09 -8.43 -1.87
C ALA A 29 25.43 -9.83 -1.79
N TRP A 30 24.52 -10.04 -0.84
CA TRP A 30 23.78 -11.30 -0.69
C TRP A 30 22.94 -11.63 -1.93
N VAL A 31 22.31 -10.61 -2.54
CA VAL A 31 21.53 -10.78 -3.77
C VAL A 31 22.44 -11.09 -4.95
N LYS A 32 23.54 -10.33 -5.12
CA LYS A 32 24.49 -10.50 -6.23
C LYS A 32 25.22 -11.84 -6.20
N ASN A 33 25.43 -12.42 -5.02
CA ASN A 33 25.98 -13.77 -4.88
C ASN A 33 25.06 -14.85 -5.47
N ARG A 34 23.74 -14.61 -5.53
CA ARG A 34 22.76 -15.53 -6.13
C ARG A 34 22.51 -15.24 -7.59
N VAL A 35 22.40 -13.96 -7.94
CA VAL A 35 22.20 -13.49 -9.31
C VAL A 35 23.26 -12.43 -9.63
N PRO A 36 24.40 -12.84 -10.24
CA PRO A 36 25.48 -11.92 -10.53
C PRO A 36 25.03 -10.74 -11.40
N SER A 37 25.50 -9.55 -11.04
CA SER A 37 25.13 -8.27 -11.66
C SER A 37 23.69 -7.80 -11.41
N SER A 38 22.98 -8.38 -10.44
CA SER A 38 21.66 -7.86 -10.06
C SER A 38 21.71 -6.40 -9.62
N THR A 39 20.72 -5.64 -10.09
CA THR A 39 20.49 -4.23 -9.76
C THR A 39 19.09 -4.01 -9.22
N LEU A 40 18.87 -2.92 -8.50
CA LEU A 40 17.54 -2.45 -8.08
C LEU A 40 17.25 -1.08 -8.69
N VAL A 41 16.07 -0.95 -9.28
CA VAL A 41 15.46 0.33 -9.64
C VAL A 41 14.15 0.48 -8.89
N CYS A 42 14.03 1.57 -8.12
CA CYS A 42 12.78 1.98 -7.52
C CYS A 42 12.19 3.14 -8.34
N ARG A 43 10.87 3.13 -8.53
CA ARG A 43 10.18 4.21 -9.25
C ARG A 43 8.78 4.50 -8.70
N VAL A 44 8.28 5.68 -9.04
CA VAL A 44 6.91 6.11 -8.71
C VAL A 44 5.97 5.88 -9.90
N GLY A 45 4.90 5.11 -9.68
CA GLY A 45 3.82 4.89 -10.64
C GLY A 45 2.57 5.70 -10.31
N SER A 46 1.73 6.00 -11.30
CA SER A 46 0.51 6.81 -11.10
C SER A 46 -0.67 6.07 -10.46
N GLY A 47 -0.60 4.73 -10.34
CA GLY A 47 -1.72 3.88 -9.93
C GLY A 47 -1.78 3.58 -8.45
N GLN A 48 -2.68 2.65 -8.10
CA GLN A 48 -2.76 2.02 -6.77
C GLN A 48 -1.81 0.82 -6.63
N ALA A 49 -1.44 0.19 -7.75
CA ALA A 49 -0.57 -0.97 -7.73
C ALA A 49 0.83 -0.58 -7.23
N THR A 50 1.25 -1.25 -6.17
CA THR A 50 2.62 -1.26 -5.67
C THR A 50 3.10 -2.70 -5.77
N TYR A 51 4.24 -2.91 -6.41
CA TYR A 51 4.71 -4.27 -6.73
C TYR A 51 6.20 -4.33 -7.06
N HIS A 52 6.77 -5.50 -6.77
CA HIS A 52 8.05 -5.96 -7.28
C HIS A 52 7.92 -6.82 -8.56
N ARG A 53 8.73 -6.49 -9.58
CA ARG A 53 8.99 -7.28 -10.80
C ARG A 53 10.50 -7.52 -10.94
N PHE A 54 10.88 -8.66 -11.51
CA PHE A 54 12.23 -8.90 -11.99
C PHE A 54 12.27 -8.91 -13.52
N ASP A 55 13.27 -8.25 -14.10
CA ASP A 55 13.57 -8.29 -15.52
C ASP A 55 14.80 -9.18 -15.77
N PRO A 56 14.62 -10.38 -16.37
CA PRO A 56 15.72 -11.33 -16.55
C PRO A 56 16.74 -10.87 -17.60
N GLN A 57 16.36 -10.04 -18.58
CA GLN A 57 17.26 -9.58 -19.63
C GLN A 57 18.33 -8.65 -19.05
N TYR A 58 17.93 -7.74 -18.15
CA TYR A 58 18.82 -6.78 -17.51
C TYR A 58 19.26 -7.20 -16.10
N LYS A 59 18.79 -8.37 -15.62
CA LYS A 59 18.94 -8.83 -14.23
C LYS A 59 18.54 -7.74 -13.22
N GLN A 60 17.45 -7.04 -13.52
CA GLN A 60 17.04 -5.86 -12.79
C GLN A 60 15.79 -6.13 -11.97
N HIS A 61 15.88 -5.91 -10.67
CA HIS A 61 14.72 -5.81 -9.81
C HIS A 61 14.11 -4.41 -9.97
N GLN A 62 12.79 -4.36 -10.12
CA GLN A 62 12.03 -3.12 -10.16
C GLN A 62 10.97 -3.12 -9.08
N ILE A 63 11.01 -2.12 -8.19
CA ILE A 63 9.93 -1.85 -7.24
C ILE A 63 9.21 -0.58 -7.69
N THR A 64 7.89 -0.66 -7.88
CA THR A 64 7.06 0.50 -8.24
C THR A 64 6.17 0.86 -7.07
N TYR A 65 6.26 2.09 -6.55
CA TYR A 65 5.35 2.62 -5.54
C TYR A 65 4.23 3.43 -6.20
N GLY A 66 2.98 3.08 -5.90
CA GLY A 66 1.81 3.73 -6.49
C GLY A 66 1.42 5.04 -5.79
N LEU A 67 1.27 6.13 -6.53
CA LEU A 67 0.80 7.42 -6.00
C LEU A 67 -0.54 7.31 -5.27
N ARG A 68 -1.50 6.60 -5.86
CA ARG A 68 -2.83 6.42 -5.25
C ARG A 68 -2.79 5.51 -4.03
N MET A 69 -1.77 4.66 -3.91
CA MET A 69 -1.52 3.86 -2.70
C MET A 69 -1.05 4.76 -1.56
N ILE A 70 -0.08 5.64 -1.84
CA ILE A 70 0.45 6.61 -0.86
C ILE A 70 -0.70 7.48 -0.33
N GLN A 71 -1.49 8.06 -1.23
CA GLN A 71 -2.66 8.87 -0.87
C GLN A 71 -3.66 8.08 -0.02
N ALA A 72 -3.95 6.83 -0.38
CA ALA A 72 -4.88 5.99 0.36
C ALA A 72 -4.42 5.63 1.79
N LYS A 73 -3.10 5.65 2.06
CA LYS A 73 -2.55 5.35 3.41
C LYS A 73 -2.51 6.56 4.35
N HIS A 74 -2.78 7.77 3.84
CA HIS A 74 -2.92 8.97 4.66
C HIS A 74 -4.29 9.09 5.34
N GLN A 75 -5.26 8.24 4.97
CA GLN A 75 -6.63 8.33 5.46
C GLN A 75 -7.05 6.99 6.08
N PRO A 76 -7.47 6.95 7.37
CA PRO A 76 -7.83 5.71 8.06
C PRO A 76 -8.88 4.87 7.31
N ASN A 77 -9.89 5.54 6.75
CA ASN A 77 -10.98 4.90 6.01
C ASN A 77 -10.50 4.12 4.78
N THR A 78 -9.53 4.65 4.04
CA THR A 78 -8.99 3.98 2.85
C THR A 78 -7.83 3.04 3.19
N ALA A 79 -7.13 3.27 4.30
CA ALA A 79 -6.04 2.41 4.78
C ALA A 79 -6.52 0.99 5.16
N SER A 80 -7.76 0.84 5.64
CA SER A 80 -8.34 -0.44 6.07
C SER A 80 -8.36 -1.54 4.99
N GLY A 81 -8.41 -1.15 3.71
CA GLY A 81 -8.47 -2.09 2.58
C GLY A 81 -7.15 -2.80 2.29
N TRP A 82 -6.03 -2.22 2.74
CA TRP A 82 -4.69 -2.65 2.33
C TRP A 82 -4.19 -3.88 3.10
N LEU A 83 -3.42 -4.72 2.42
CA LEU A 83 -2.79 -5.90 3.02
C LEU A 83 -1.84 -5.51 4.15
N SER A 84 -1.03 -4.47 3.94
CA SER A 84 -0.13 -3.89 4.95
C SER A 84 -0.80 -3.61 6.29
N SER A 85 -2.05 -3.13 6.28
CA SER A 85 -2.75 -2.78 7.53
C SER A 85 -3.11 -4.06 8.30
N ARG A 86 -3.48 -5.13 7.58
CA ARG A 86 -3.72 -6.44 8.17
C ARG A 86 -2.44 -7.11 8.64
N GLU A 87 -1.35 -6.96 7.90
CA GLU A 87 -0.05 -7.51 8.27
C GLU A 87 0.47 -6.88 9.55
N ILE A 88 0.47 -5.55 9.65
CA ILE A 88 0.84 -4.80 10.86
C ILE A 88 0.04 -5.29 12.07
N LEU A 89 -1.30 -5.27 11.98
CA LEU A 89 -2.15 -5.68 13.09
C LEU A 89 -2.01 -7.16 13.46
N LYS A 90 -1.97 -8.06 12.47
CA LYS A 90 -2.00 -9.51 12.72
C LYS A 90 -0.66 -10.05 13.19
N ARG A 91 0.44 -9.48 12.71
CA ARG A 91 1.80 -9.94 13.03
C ARG A 91 2.48 -9.11 14.11
N GLY A 92 1.85 -8.02 14.56
CA GLY A 92 2.41 -7.14 15.59
C GLY A 92 3.61 -6.32 15.10
N TYR A 93 3.74 -6.13 13.78
CA TYR A 93 4.80 -5.26 13.25
C TYR A 93 4.60 -3.83 13.73
N PHE A 94 5.69 -3.13 14.07
CA PHE A 94 5.62 -1.80 14.70
C PHE A 94 4.64 -1.78 15.88
N ASP A 95 4.73 -2.80 16.75
CA ASP A 95 3.85 -3.00 17.91
C ASP A 95 2.35 -3.11 17.58
N GLY A 96 2.03 -3.41 16.32
CA GLY A 96 0.64 -3.46 15.82
C GLY A 96 0.03 -2.08 15.58
N GLU A 97 0.83 -1.01 15.60
CA GLU A 97 0.34 0.36 15.48
C GLU A 97 0.19 0.81 14.04
N LEU A 98 -1.00 1.30 13.68
CA LEU A 98 -1.27 1.88 12.38
C LEU A 98 -1.10 3.39 12.43
N SER A 99 -0.09 3.88 11.72
CA SER A 99 0.11 5.28 11.38
C SER A 99 0.45 5.39 9.90
N THR A 100 0.40 6.60 9.33
CA THR A 100 0.82 6.80 7.93
C THR A 100 2.29 6.42 7.76
N LEU A 101 3.14 6.82 8.70
CA LEU A 101 4.56 6.45 8.71
C LEU A 101 4.74 4.93 8.68
N ASN A 102 4.13 4.20 9.63
CA ASN A 102 4.26 2.74 9.73
C ASN A 102 3.74 2.04 8.48
N LEU A 103 2.63 2.52 7.91
CA LEU A 103 2.06 1.95 6.69
C LEU A 103 2.96 2.12 5.46
N LEU A 104 3.66 3.25 5.33
CA LEU A 104 4.59 3.48 4.22
C LEU A 104 5.90 2.71 4.43
N ALA A 105 6.46 2.74 5.64
CA ALA A 105 7.66 1.96 5.99
C ALA A 105 7.45 0.45 5.77
N HIS A 106 6.30 -0.07 6.23
CA HIS A 106 5.93 -1.47 6.00
C HIS A 106 5.82 -1.79 4.51
N THR A 107 5.31 -0.86 3.69
CA THR A 107 5.18 -1.06 2.25
C THR A 107 6.55 -1.17 1.57
N CYS A 108 7.53 -0.38 2.00
CA CYS A 108 8.91 -0.55 1.53
C CYS A 108 9.45 -1.94 1.84
N CYS A 109 9.28 -2.40 3.09
CA CYS A 109 9.72 -3.72 3.53
C CYS A 109 9.00 -4.85 2.78
N HIS A 110 7.69 -4.73 2.57
CA HIS A 110 6.87 -5.74 1.88
C HIS A 110 7.36 -5.97 0.44
N GLU A 111 7.55 -4.89 -0.33
CA GLU A 111 8.04 -5.02 -1.70
C GLU A 111 9.48 -5.49 -1.77
N PHE A 112 10.31 -5.10 -0.80
CA PHE A 112 11.67 -5.59 -0.70
C PHE A 112 11.73 -7.07 -0.31
N ALA A 113 10.83 -7.56 0.53
CA ALA A 113 10.71 -8.97 0.84
C ALA A 113 10.36 -9.79 -0.42
N HIS A 114 9.54 -9.26 -1.34
CA HIS A 114 9.33 -9.90 -2.64
C HIS A 114 10.57 -9.94 -3.53
N LEU A 115 11.47 -8.96 -3.42
CA LEU A 115 12.77 -8.97 -4.08
C LEU A 115 13.64 -10.10 -3.53
N LEU A 116 13.82 -10.15 -2.21
CA LEU A 116 14.63 -11.18 -1.56
C LEU A 116 14.08 -12.59 -1.80
N GLN A 117 12.76 -12.76 -1.71
CA GLN A 117 12.05 -14.00 -2.01
C GLN A 117 12.31 -14.46 -3.46
N HIS A 118 12.27 -13.53 -4.42
CA HIS A 118 12.58 -13.84 -5.81
C HIS A 118 14.04 -14.27 -5.97
N SER A 119 14.98 -13.52 -5.38
CA SER A 119 16.41 -13.84 -5.45
C SER A 119 16.75 -15.17 -4.77
N ALA A 120 15.97 -15.60 -3.77
CA ALA A 120 16.07 -16.92 -3.16
C ALA A 120 15.44 -18.06 -3.98
N GLY A 121 14.78 -17.76 -5.11
CA GLY A 121 14.07 -18.75 -5.92
C GLY A 121 12.78 -19.27 -5.27
N GLN A 122 12.26 -18.58 -4.25
CA GLN A 122 11.12 -19.02 -3.43
C GLN A 122 9.81 -18.28 -3.76
N ARG A 123 9.76 -17.64 -4.94
CA ARG A 123 8.55 -16.97 -5.46
C ARG A 123 7.88 -17.87 -6.49
N PHE A 124 6.67 -18.36 -6.18
CA PHE A 124 5.94 -19.29 -7.03
C PHE A 124 4.69 -18.66 -7.65
N ARG A 125 4.31 -19.13 -8.84
CA ARG A 125 3.09 -18.69 -9.53
C ARG A 125 1.87 -19.02 -8.67
N GLY A 126 1.04 -18.01 -8.38
CA GLY A 126 -0.15 -18.14 -7.54
C GLY A 126 0.12 -18.17 -6.02
N SER A 127 1.38 -18.10 -5.58
CA SER A 127 1.75 -18.15 -4.15
C SER A 127 2.90 -17.19 -3.86
N VAL A 128 2.60 -15.89 -3.92
CA VAL A 128 3.57 -14.81 -3.71
C VAL A 128 3.76 -14.46 -2.23
N HIS A 129 2.73 -14.60 -1.40
CA HIS A 129 2.79 -14.40 0.06
C HIS A 129 2.83 -15.75 0.79
N ASN A 130 3.83 -16.57 0.46
CA ASN A 130 4.02 -17.90 1.05
C ASN A 130 4.83 -17.84 2.38
N ARG A 131 5.09 -18.99 3.00
CA ARG A 131 5.84 -19.06 4.27
C ARG A 131 7.19 -18.37 4.18
N HIS A 132 7.94 -18.57 3.10
CA HIS A 132 9.27 -17.99 2.93
C HIS A 132 9.21 -16.46 2.80
N PHE A 133 8.21 -15.92 2.09
CA PHE A 133 7.97 -14.48 2.05
C PHE A 133 7.79 -13.90 3.45
N TYR A 134 6.94 -14.53 4.26
CA TYR A 134 6.69 -14.04 5.61
C TYR A 134 7.89 -14.22 6.53
N THR A 135 8.68 -15.28 6.40
CA THR A 135 9.94 -15.41 7.14
C THR A 135 10.88 -14.24 6.85
N ILE A 136 11.07 -13.87 5.58
CA ILE A 136 11.88 -12.70 5.20
C ILE A 136 11.28 -11.42 5.80
N LEU A 137 9.97 -11.26 5.72
CA LEU A 137 9.32 -10.06 6.23
C LEU A 137 9.42 -9.97 7.75
N ASP A 138 9.23 -11.07 8.47
CA ASP A 138 9.41 -11.17 9.93
C ASP A 138 10.85 -10.81 10.31
N GLU A 139 11.85 -11.39 9.63
CA GLU A 139 13.27 -11.05 9.82
C GLU A 139 13.53 -9.55 9.57
N LEU A 140 12.97 -8.93 8.52
CA LEU A 140 13.15 -7.49 8.30
C LEU A 140 12.67 -6.65 9.50
N HIS A 141 11.62 -7.08 10.20
CA HIS A 141 11.13 -6.42 11.42
C HIS A 141 12.00 -6.74 12.64
N GLU A 142 12.28 -8.02 12.88
CA GLU A 142 13.05 -8.49 14.04
C GLU A 142 14.50 -7.97 14.05
N ASN A 143 15.10 -7.82 12.87
CA ASN A 143 16.50 -7.43 12.72
C ASN A 143 16.69 -5.90 12.72
N GLY A 144 15.61 -5.13 12.90
CA GLY A 144 15.64 -3.67 12.89
C GLY A 144 15.63 -3.02 11.50
N GLY A 145 15.64 -3.79 10.41
CA GLY A 145 15.60 -3.25 9.04
C GLY A 145 14.34 -2.42 8.77
N ALA A 146 13.19 -2.86 9.29
CA ALA A 146 11.94 -2.11 9.19
C ALA A 146 11.94 -0.82 10.01
N ASN A 147 12.56 -0.84 11.20
CA ASN A 147 12.72 0.35 12.03
C ASN A 147 13.67 1.36 11.40
N ALA A 148 14.78 0.92 10.82
CA ALA A 148 15.69 1.79 10.07
C ALA A 148 14.97 2.47 8.89
N VAL A 149 14.11 1.75 8.16
CA VAL A 149 13.29 2.35 7.09
C VAL A 149 12.30 3.37 7.65
N ARG A 150 11.65 3.05 8.78
CA ARG A 150 10.68 3.93 9.44
C ARG A 150 11.36 5.24 9.88
N GLU A 151 12.52 5.15 10.52
CA GLU A 151 13.30 6.29 11.00
C GLU A 151 13.81 7.16 9.85
N GLU A 152 14.43 6.55 8.83
CA GLU A 152 14.95 7.27 7.67
C GLU A 152 13.82 7.98 6.89
N LEU A 153 12.65 7.34 6.76
CA LEU A 153 11.47 7.97 6.14
C LEU A 153 11.02 9.18 6.96
N ALA A 154 10.91 9.06 8.28
CA ALA A 154 10.47 10.15 9.14
C ALA A 154 11.43 11.34 9.06
N GLU A 155 12.74 11.08 9.20
CA GLU A 155 13.78 12.09 9.18
C GLU A 155 13.79 12.86 7.85
N ARG A 156 13.94 12.15 6.73
CA ARG A 156 14.02 12.79 5.41
C ARG A 156 12.73 13.48 5.00
N ALA A 157 11.56 12.92 5.38
CA ALA A 157 10.28 13.57 5.14
C ALA A 157 10.18 14.89 5.90
N GLY A 158 10.67 14.93 7.15
CA GLY A 158 10.81 16.16 7.93
C GLY A 158 11.74 17.19 7.27
N GLN A 159 12.92 16.76 6.80
CA GLN A 159 13.90 17.62 6.13
C GLN A 159 13.35 18.30 4.86
N ILE A 160 12.48 17.64 4.11
CA ILE A 160 11.83 18.21 2.92
C ILE A 160 10.52 18.96 3.22
N GLY A 161 10.20 19.19 4.50
CA GLY A 161 9.00 19.92 4.93
C GLY A 161 7.70 19.13 4.73
N MET A 162 7.76 17.80 4.72
CA MET A 162 6.62 16.89 4.56
C MET A 162 6.58 15.83 5.67
N PRO A 163 6.55 16.21 6.97
CA PRO A 163 6.56 15.24 8.06
C PRO A 163 5.40 14.24 7.91
N LEU A 164 5.72 12.95 8.05
CA LEU A 164 4.73 11.88 7.97
C LEU A 164 3.98 11.75 9.30
N PRO A 165 2.63 11.65 9.28
CA PRO A 165 1.87 11.45 10.52
C PRO A 165 2.28 10.17 11.25
N GLU A 166 2.79 10.35 12.46
CA GLU A 166 3.09 9.27 13.42
C GLU A 166 1.91 8.91 14.30
N GLN A 167 0.93 9.82 14.41
CA GLN A 167 -0.26 9.60 15.20
C GLN A 167 -0.95 8.30 14.76
N THR A 168 -1.16 7.43 15.74
CA THR A 168 -1.83 6.16 15.53
C THR A 168 -3.31 6.39 15.24
N PHE A 169 -3.88 5.52 14.41
CA PHE A 169 -5.30 5.53 14.12
C PHE A 169 -5.86 4.12 14.13
N GLU A 170 -7.11 4.01 14.55
CA GLU A 170 -7.85 2.76 14.47
C GLU A 170 -8.51 2.63 13.10
N LEU A 171 -8.62 1.38 12.62
CA LEU A 171 -9.43 1.11 11.44
C LEU A 171 -10.91 1.15 11.82
N PRO A 172 -11.78 1.69 10.95
CA PRO A 172 -13.20 1.67 11.20
C PRO A 172 -13.71 0.22 11.27
N ASN A 173 -14.57 -0.07 12.25
CA ASN A 173 -15.12 -1.41 12.47
C ASN A 173 -16.02 -1.81 11.28
N PRO A 174 -15.69 -2.88 10.53
CA PRO A 174 -16.46 -3.29 9.35
C PRO A 174 -17.92 -3.63 9.66
N SER A 175 -18.21 -4.13 10.86
CA SER A 175 -19.56 -4.49 11.29
C SER A 175 -20.43 -3.24 11.49
N GLN A 176 -19.86 -2.20 12.08
CA GLN A 176 -20.52 -0.91 12.26
C GLN A 176 -20.70 -0.18 10.92
N GLN A 177 -19.69 -0.23 10.04
CA GLN A 177 -19.81 0.33 8.70
C GLN A 177 -20.92 -0.34 7.88
N ARG A 178 -21.05 -1.67 7.97
CA ARG A 178 -22.12 -2.39 7.28
C ARG A 178 -23.51 -1.96 7.77
N ALA A 179 -23.67 -1.75 9.08
CA ALA A 179 -24.96 -1.36 9.65
C ALA A 179 -25.44 0.03 9.17
N GLY A 180 -24.52 0.87 8.68
CA GLY A 180 -24.83 2.22 8.20
C GLY A 180 -25.39 2.32 6.78
N TRP A 181 -25.48 1.22 6.03
CA TRP A 181 -25.87 1.20 4.61
C TRP A 181 -27.03 0.28 4.33
N ASN A 182 -28.02 0.75 3.56
CA ASN A 182 -29.21 -0.02 3.19
C ASN A 182 -29.37 -0.17 1.68
N VAL A 183 -30.04 -1.24 1.25
CA VAL A 183 -30.51 -1.37 -0.14
C VAL A 183 -31.56 -0.28 -0.40
N GLY A 184 -31.48 0.38 -1.54
CA GLY A 184 -32.31 1.53 -1.89
C GLY A 184 -31.67 2.89 -1.62
N GLU A 185 -30.54 2.92 -0.90
CA GLU A 185 -29.90 4.18 -0.51
C GLU A 185 -29.12 4.79 -1.68
N ALA A 186 -29.34 6.10 -1.91
CA ALA A 186 -28.62 6.87 -2.90
C ALA A 186 -27.23 7.25 -2.39
N VAL A 187 -26.21 6.95 -3.19
CA VAL A 187 -24.80 7.10 -2.80
C VAL A 187 -23.98 7.72 -3.92
N CYS A 188 -22.92 8.41 -3.51
CA CYS A 188 -21.81 8.80 -4.37
C CYS A 188 -20.52 8.11 -3.94
N PHE A 189 -19.63 7.86 -4.89
CA PHE A 189 -18.33 7.23 -4.63
C PHE A 189 -17.33 7.57 -5.72
N ASP A 190 -16.05 7.54 -5.37
CA ASP A 190 -14.98 7.81 -6.32
C ASP A 190 -14.58 6.52 -7.02
N HIS A 191 -14.40 6.57 -8.33
CA HIS A 191 -13.75 5.48 -9.06
C HIS A 191 -12.68 6.06 -10.00
N GLY A 192 -11.44 6.09 -9.51
CA GLY A 192 -10.34 6.76 -10.19
C GLY A 192 -10.33 8.25 -9.91
N LEU A 193 -10.49 9.08 -10.95
CA LEU A 193 -10.56 10.56 -10.86
C LEU A 193 -11.98 11.09 -11.12
N ARG A 194 -12.97 10.22 -11.08
CA ARG A 194 -14.35 10.55 -11.41
C ARG A 194 -15.25 10.17 -10.27
N ASP A 195 -16.18 11.05 -9.98
CA ASP A 195 -17.26 10.83 -9.02
C ASP A 195 -18.41 10.14 -9.74
N PHE A 196 -18.91 9.09 -9.12
CA PHE A 196 -20.06 8.32 -9.60
C PHE A 196 -21.19 8.45 -8.59
N GLN A 197 -22.41 8.39 -9.11
CA GLN A 197 -23.63 8.34 -8.32
C GLN A 197 -24.41 7.08 -8.66
N GLY A 198 -25.15 6.56 -7.68
CA GLY A 198 -25.98 5.39 -7.89
C GLY A 198 -26.80 5.02 -6.66
N GLU A 199 -27.46 3.88 -6.75
CA GLU A 199 -28.30 3.33 -5.70
C GLU A 199 -27.76 1.96 -5.25
N ILE A 200 -27.70 1.72 -3.94
CA ILE A 200 -27.27 0.44 -3.42
C ILE A 200 -28.32 -0.63 -3.74
N VAL A 201 -27.92 -1.67 -4.48
CA VAL A 201 -28.78 -2.82 -4.80
C VAL A 201 -28.42 -4.06 -3.98
N ARG A 202 -27.25 -4.09 -3.34
CA ARG A 202 -26.83 -5.20 -2.46
C ARG A 202 -25.77 -4.76 -1.47
N VAL A 203 -25.94 -5.12 -0.20
CA VAL A 203 -24.93 -4.90 0.85
C VAL A 203 -24.23 -6.22 1.18
N ASN A 204 -22.92 -6.32 0.94
CA ASN A 204 -22.10 -7.50 1.29
C ASN A 204 -21.26 -7.22 2.54
N ARG A 205 -20.44 -8.19 2.98
CA ARG A 205 -19.61 -8.03 4.19
C ARG A 205 -18.63 -6.84 4.15
N LYS A 206 -18.08 -6.49 2.98
CA LYS A 206 -17.06 -5.42 2.83
C LYS A 206 -17.36 -4.41 1.72
N THR A 207 -18.39 -4.66 0.91
CA THR A 207 -18.65 -3.90 -0.32
C THR A 207 -20.15 -3.79 -0.54
N CYS A 208 -20.61 -2.68 -1.09
CA CYS A 208 -21.94 -2.56 -1.66
C CYS A 208 -21.88 -2.72 -3.18
N THR A 209 -22.89 -3.36 -3.75
CA THR A 209 -23.15 -3.29 -5.18
C THR A 209 -24.01 -2.07 -5.42
N VAL A 210 -23.53 -1.15 -6.23
CA VAL A 210 -24.20 0.09 -6.58
C VAL A 210 -24.59 0.04 -8.04
N HIS A 211 -25.87 0.29 -8.34
CA HIS A 211 -26.34 0.49 -9.70
C HIS A 211 -26.19 1.96 -10.05
N GLY A 212 -25.41 2.26 -11.09
CA GLY A 212 -25.14 3.64 -11.49
C GLY A 212 -26.41 4.37 -11.92
N THR A 213 -26.49 5.66 -11.61
CA THR A 213 -27.56 6.57 -12.05
C THR A 213 -26.99 7.63 -13.00
N GLY A 214 -27.87 8.44 -13.61
CA GLY A 214 -27.48 9.51 -14.54
C GLY A 214 -26.60 9.01 -15.69
N LYS A 215 -25.40 9.60 -15.83
CA LYS A 215 -24.42 9.25 -16.89
C LYS A 215 -23.87 7.83 -16.79
N SER A 216 -24.09 7.14 -15.67
CA SER A 216 -23.58 5.79 -15.42
C SER A 216 -24.68 4.74 -15.36
N ARG A 217 -25.89 5.08 -15.85
CA ARG A 217 -27.06 4.19 -15.86
C ARG A 217 -26.77 2.88 -16.60
N GLY A 218 -27.21 1.76 -16.03
CA GLY A 218 -27.00 0.41 -16.58
C GLY A 218 -25.66 -0.23 -16.19
N THR A 219 -24.75 0.52 -15.55
CA THR A 219 -23.49 -0.04 -15.04
C THR A 219 -23.64 -0.46 -13.57
N ARG A 220 -23.02 -1.58 -13.20
CA ARG A 220 -22.96 -2.03 -11.80
C ARG A 220 -21.53 -1.92 -11.27
N TYR A 221 -21.40 -1.33 -10.10
CA TYR A 221 -20.13 -1.14 -9.42
C TYR A 221 -20.10 -1.94 -8.13
N ARG A 222 -18.96 -2.55 -7.82
CA ARG A 222 -18.70 -3.13 -6.50
C ARG A 222 -17.79 -2.19 -5.74
N VAL A 223 -18.36 -1.48 -4.77
CA VAL A 223 -17.71 -0.36 -4.09
C VAL A 223 -17.41 -0.76 -2.65
N PRO A 224 -16.16 -0.66 -2.18
CA PRO A 224 -15.83 -0.78 -0.76
C PRO A 224 -16.67 0.20 0.08
N MET A 225 -17.23 -0.26 1.20
CA MET A 225 -18.13 0.56 2.02
C MET A 225 -17.51 1.90 2.45
N GLN A 226 -16.21 1.90 2.72
CA GLN A 226 -15.43 3.09 3.09
C GLN A 226 -15.30 4.15 1.99
N MET A 227 -15.65 3.83 0.74
CA MET A 227 -15.63 4.76 -0.39
C MET A 227 -17.01 5.35 -0.68
N LEU A 228 -18.06 4.83 -0.04
CA LEU A 228 -19.42 5.32 -0.20
C LEU A 228 -19.63 6.58 0.63
N ARG A 229 -20.34 7.52 0.05
CA ARG A 229 -20.87 8.73 0.69
C ARG A 229 -22.35 8.81 0.36
N ARG A 230 -23.17 9.33 1.28
CA ARG A 230 -24.60 9.54 1.00
C ARG A 230 -24.74 10.64 -0.06
N ALA A 231 -25.57 10.39 -1.06
CA ALA A 231 -25.96 11.45 -1.98
C ALA A 231 -26.91 12.38 -1.22
N THR A 232 -26.56 13.66 -1.12
CA THR A 232 -27.44 14.74 -0.65
C THR A 232 -28.51 15.05 -1.67
#